data_AF-A0A382UYQ7-F1
#
_entry.id   AF-A0A382UYQ7-F1
#
_cell.length_a   1.000
_cell.length_b   1.000
_cell.length_c   1.000
_cell.angle_alpha   90.00
_cell.angle_beta   90.00
_cell.angle_gamma   90.00
#
_symmetry.space_group_name_H-M   'P 1'
#
loop_
_entity.id
_entity.type
_entity.pdbx_description
1 polymer ?
#
loop_
_entity_poly.entity_id
_entity_poly.type
_entity_poly.pdbx_seq_one_letter_code
_entity_poly.pdbx_strand_id
1 'polypeptide(L)'
;TLMIPEHREFIEAYSNGINAWQNNNKLPIEFALTSITPEPWSILDILAWGRVMTWTLSHGWSGALTRQEIINKVGDDMAEELGIFYPEGTPSEIQNGIDTNNLQIDEIVDSSEGPFLAKDMEGGGRGSNAWVIASEKSETGRPILCNDTHLVLTMPGIWYMNHLNSKGGYNCTGFTIPGLPGLLLGHNEHIAWGITLAYTDVEDIFVEKQDVKDPEKYEYLGEMKKYDEIKEIITVKGEVDHVETIRKTIHGPLIGSVTEYSSQTITLCSKSLQPNTIMGGFFDINQAE
;
A
#
# COMPACT_ATOMS: atom_id res chain seq x y z
N THR A 1 -8.15 -7.36 -18.83
CA THR A 1 -6.99 -7.00 -17.98
C THR A 1 -6.18 -5.96 -18.72
N LEU A 2 -5.74 -4.89 -18.05
CA LEU A 2 -4.93 -3.80 -18.65
C LEU A 2 -3.47 -4.21 -18.95
N MET A 3 -3.11 -5.46 -18.65
CA MET A 3 -1.77 -6.01 -18.78
C MET A 3 -1.53 -6.53 -20.19
N ILE A 4 -0.40 -6.15 -20.79
CA ILE A 4 0.03 -6.65 -22.10
C ILE A 4 0.55 -8.10 -21.97
N PRO A 5 0.55 -8.89 -23.07
CA PRO A 5 0.97 -10.30 -23.03
C PRO A 5 2.36 -10.53 -22.43
N GLU A 6 3.33 -9.69 -22.77
CA GLU A 6 4.70 -9.79 -22.29
C GLU A 6 4.80 -9.66 -20.76
N HIS A 7 4.16 -8.64 -20.17
CA HIS A 7 4.12 -8.48 -18.71
C HIS A 7 3.45 -9.68 -18.00
N ARG A 8 2.47 -10.31 -18.65
CA ARG A 8 1.83 -11.52 -18.13
C ARG A 8 2.81 -12.70 -18.10
N GLU A 9 3.62 -12.86 -19.16
CA GLU A 9 4.64 -13.92 -19.22
C GLU A 9 5.67 -13.78 -18.09
N PHE A 10 6.08 -12.55 -17.74
CA PHE A 10 7.01 -12.32 -16.62
C PHE A 10 6.41 -12.76 -15.28
N ILE A 11 5.15 -12.41 -15.02
CA ILE A 11 4.45 -12.76 -13.78
C ILE A 11 4.20 -14.27 -13.72
N GLU A 12 3.83 -14.90 -14.83
CA GLU A 12 3.65 -16.34 -14.91
C GLU A 12 4.96 -17.10 -14.70
N ALA A 13 6.06 -16.65 -15.30
CA ALA A 13 7.38 -17.22 -15.09
C ALA A 13 7.83 -17.15 -13.62
N TYR A 14 7.57 -16.03 -12.95
CA TYR A 14 7.87 -15.86 -11.52
C TYR A 14 7.06 -16.82 -10.66
N SER A 15 5.75 -16.91 -10.89
CA SER A 15 4.86 -17.86 -10.22
C SER A 15 5.31 -19.31 -10.39
N ASN A 16 5.70 -19.69 -11.62
CA ASN A 16 6.23 -21.02 -11.92
C ASN A 16 7.55 -21.30 -11.20
N GLY A 17 8.42 -20.28 -11.04
CA GLY A 17 9.65 -20.39 -10.26
C GLY A 17 9.39 -20.68 -8.78
N ILE A 18 8.43 -19.98 -8.17
CA ILE A 18 8.00 -20.25 -6.78
C ILE A 18 7.47 -21.67 -6.65
N ASN A 19 6.57 -22.08 -7.54
CA ASN A 19 5.99 -23.43 -7.54
C ASN A 19 7.05 -24.52 -7.74
N ALA A 20 8.01 -24.30 -8.64
CA ALA A 20 9.13 -25.21 -8.83
C ALA A 20 9.97 -25.32 -7.56
N TRP A 21 10.25 -24.22 -6.87
CA TRP A 21 10.97 -24.27 -5.59
C TRP A 21 10.17 -25.03 -4.53
N GLN A 22 8.89 -24.69 -4.34
CA GLN A 22 7.98 -25.32 -3.38
C GLN A 22 7.88 -26.84 -3.56
N ASN A 23 7.80 -27.31 -4.81
CA ASN A 23 7.68 -28.74 -5.11
C ASN A 23 8.97 -29.54 -4.92
N ASN A 24 10.13 -28.87 -4.97
CA ASN A 24 11.43 -29.55 -4.96
C ASN A 24 12.25 -29.31 -3.69
N ASN A 25 11.76 -28.48 -2.76
CA ASN A 25 12.48 -28.10 -1.55
C ASN A 25 11.66 -28.41 -0.30
N LYS A 26 12.36 -28.47 0.85
CA LYS A 26 11.69 -28.57 2.15
C LYS A 26 11.10 -27.20 2.51
N LEU A 27 9.84 -27.21 2.92
CA LEU A 27 9.16 -26.01 3.38
C LEU A 27 9.80 -25.47 4.68
N PRO A 28 9.80 -24.15 4.88
CA PRO A 28 10.14 -23.53 6.17
C PRO A 28 9.34 -24.11 7.35
N ILE A 29 9.92 -24.07 8.55
CA ILE A 29 9.36 -24.70 9.76
C ILE A 29 7.99 -24.10 10.15
N GLU A 30 7.76 -22.84 9.78
CA GLU A 30 6.54 -22.08 10.01
C GLU A 30 5.31 -22.79 9.43
N PHE A 31 5.43 -23.46 8.27
CA PHE A 31 4.33 -24.25 7.69
C PHE A 31 3.97 -25.45 8.56
N ALA A 32 4.97 -26.12 9.14
CA ALA A 32 4.73 -27.23 10.06
C ALA A 32 4.11 -26.75 11.38
N LEU A 33 4.61 -25.64 11.94
CA LEU A 33 4.11 -25.06 13.18
C LEU A 33 2.66 -24.57 13.06
N THR A 34 2.31 -23.98 11.92
CA THR A 34 0.95 -23.45 11.66
C THR A 34 -0.02 -24.49 11.10
N SER A 35 0.50 -25.65 10.68
CA SER A 35 -0.25 -26.70 9.97
C SER A 35 -0.85 -26.21 8.64
N ILE A 36 -0.18 -25.27 7.99
CA ILE A 36 -0.57 -24.73 6.69
C ILE A 36 0.13 -25.55 5.60
N THR A 37 -0.65 -26.02 4.62
CA THR A 37 -0.11 -26.54 3.36
C THR A 37 -0.17 -25.41 2.34
N PRO A 38 0.96 -24.90 1.83
CA PRO A 38 0.93 -23.83 0.85
C PRO A 38 0.30 -24.30 -0.45
N GLU A 39 -0.57 -23.47 -1.02
CA GLU A 39 -1.13 -23.68 -2.35
C GLU A 39 -0.10 -23.32 -3.43
N PRO A 40 -0.18 -23.89 -4.64
CA PRO A 40 0.61 -23.41 -5.76
C PRO A 40 0.25 -21.96 -6.08
N TRP A 41 1.27 -21.11 -6.19
CA TRP A 41 1.11 -19.73 -6.62
C TRP A 41 0.55 -19.64 -8.03
N SER A 42 -0.25 -18.61 -8.23
CA SER A 42 -0.83 -18.18 -9.49
C SER A 42 -0.48 -16.71 -9.77
N ILE A 43 -0.82 -16.25 -10.98
CA ILE A 43 -0.73 -14.83 -11.36
C ILE A 43 -1.55 -13.96 -10.39
N LEU A 44 -2.65 -14.49 -9.83
CA LEU A 44 -3.51 -13.73 -8.93
C LEU A 44 -2.81 -13.41 -7.62
N ASP A 45 -1.96 -14.29 -7.10
CA ASP A 45 -1.26 -14.07 -5.83
C ASP A 45 -0.30 -12.88 -5.92
N ILE A 46 0.42 -12.77 -7.04
CA ILE A 46 1.33 -11.65 -7.32
C ILE A 46 0.55 -10.34 -7.47
N LEU A 47 -0.58 -10.37 -8.18
CA LEU A 47 -1.42 -9.19 -8.39
C LEU A 47 -2.16 -8.75 -7.13
N ALA A 48 -2.65 -9.70 -6.34
CA ALA A 48 -3.29 -9.47 -5.05
C ALA A 48 -2.28 -8.87 -4.09
N TRP A 49 -1.06 -9.41 -4.03
CA TRP A 49 0.00 -8.88 -3.18
C TRP A 49 0.38 -7.44 -3.55
N GLY A 50 0.54 -7.14 -4.84
CA GLY A 50 0.77 -5.76 -5.30
C GLY A 50 -0.35 -4.80 -4.89
N ARG A 51 -1.62 -5.26 -4.87
CA ARG A 51 -2.75 -4.46 -4.37
C ARG A 51 -2.72 -4.27 -2.87
N VAL A 52 -2.42 -5.31 -2.10
CA VAL A 52 -2.25 -5.22 -0.65
C VAL A 52 -1.19 -4.17 -0.33
N MET A 53 -0.02 -4.25 -0.99
CA MET A 53 1.05 -3.27 -0.80
C MET A 53 0.64 -1.84 -1.17
N THR A 54 -0.15 -1.66 -2.24
CA THR A 54 -0.67 -0.34 -2.61
C THR A 54 -1.62 0.20 -1.56
N TRP A 55 -2.55 -0.64 -1.08
CA TRP A 55 -3.52 -0.27 -0.05
C TRP A 55 -2.83 0.06 1.27
N THR A 56 -1.89 -0.78 1.72
CA THR A 56 -1.04 -0.56 2.89
C THR A 56 -0.31 0.78 2.83
N LEU A 57 0.20 1.20 1.67
CA LEU A 57 0.88 2.49 1.54
C LEU A 57 -0.06 3.68 1.23
N SER A 58 -1.38 3.46 1.21
CA SER A 58 -2.39 4.51 1.04
C SER A 58 -3.01 4.85 2.39
N HIS A 59 -3.13 6.15 2.69
CA HIS A 59 -3.49 6.64 4.02
C HIS A 59 -4.64 7.66 3.99
N GLY A 60 -5.31 7.82 2.85
CA GLY A 60 -6.28 8.92 2.66
C GLY A 60 -7.55 8.71 3.48
N TRP A 61 -8.06 7.47 3.49
CA TRP A 61 -9.33 7.15 4.11
C TRP A 61 -9.31 7.26 5.64
N SER A 62 -8.28 6.72 6.30
CA SER A 62 -8.16 6.76 7.76
C SER A 62 -7.92 8.19 8.27
N GLY A 63 -7.18 9.01 7.50
CA GLY A 63 -7.00 10.44 7.75
C GLY A 63 -8.31 11.23 7.72
N ALA A 64 -9.17 10.97 6.72
CA ALA A 64 -10.47 11.63 6.61
C ALA A 64 -11.41 11.31 7.79
N LEU A 65 -11.50 10.04 8.20
CA LEU A 65 -12.27 9.63 9.37
C LEU A 65 -11.72 10.28 10.65
N THR A 66 -10.42 10.22 10.86
CA THR A 66 -9.76 10.82 12.03
C THR A 66 -10.07 12.31 12.11
N ARG A 67 -10.01 13.03 10.98
CA ARG A 67 -10.32 14.47 10.95
C ARG A 67 -11.79 14.73 11.27
N GLN A 68 -12.72 13.91 10.79
CA GLN A 68 -14.14 14.04 11.15
C GLN A 68 -14.37 13.82 12.66
N GLU A 69 -13.67 12.88 13.26
CA GLU A 69 -13.70 12.60 14.70
C GLU A 69 -13.24 13.81 15.52
N ILE A 70 -12.15 14.46 15.09
CA ILE A 70 -11.64 15.69 15.71
C ILE A 70 -12.69 16.80 15.60
N ILE A 71 -13.23 17.05 14.40
CA ILE A 71 -14.28 18.05 14.16
C ILE A 71 -15.48 17.83 15.08
N ASN A 72 -15.96 16.58 15.18
CA ASN A 72 -17.10 16.24 16.06
C ASN A 72 -16.82 16.56 17.54
N LYS A 73 -15.56 16.54 17.96
CA LYS A 73 -15.15 16.74 19.35
C LYS A 73 -14.86 18.20 19.70
N VAL A 74 -14.23 18.96 18.80
CA VAL A 74 -13.76 20.33 19.09
C VAL A 74 -14.43 21.41 18.24
N GLY A 75 -15.24 21.03 17.25
CA GLY A 75 -15.80 21.95 16.25
C GLY A 75 -14.82 22.27 15.13
N ASP A 76 -15.34 22.84 14.04
CA ASP A 76 -14.56 23.14 12.83
C ASP A 76 -13.41 24.11 13.11
N ASP A 77 -13.68 25.22 13.81
CA ASP A 77 -12.70 26.29 14.09
C ASP A 77 -11.46 25.75 14.81
N MET A 78 -11.65 24.95 15.86
CA MET A 78 -10.54 24.35 16.62
C MET A 78 -9.84 23.23 15.84
N ALA A 79 -10.58 22.46 15.04
CA ALA A 79 -10.01 21.42 14.20
C ALA A 79 -9.15 22.01 13.07
N GLU A 80 -9.48 23.21 12.58
CA GLU A 80 -8.70 23.95 11.58
C GLU A 80 -7.32 24.34 12.11
N GLU A 81 -7.13 24.54 13.41
CA GLU A 81 -5.80 24.82 13.99
C GLU A 81 -4.78 23.68 13.76
N LEU A 82 -5.25 22.44 13.52
CA LEU A 82 -4.40 21.29 13.16
C LEU A 82 -4.07 21.22 11.66
N GLY A 83 -4.60 22.14 10.85
CA GLY A 83 -4.31 22.22 9.43
C GLY A 83 -2.81 22.47 9.18
N ILE A 84 -2.27 21.82 8.14
CA ILE A 84 -0.91 22.10 7.69
C ILE A 84 -0.95 23.35 6.81
N PHE A 85 -0.55 24.47 7.38
CA PHE A 85 -0.36 25.72 6.66
C PHE A 85 1.14 25.95 6.46
N TYR A 86 1.55 26.28 5.23
CA TYR A 86 2.91 26.74 4.93
C TYR A 86 2.84 28.24 4.61
N PRO A 87 3.01 29.14 5.60
CA PRO A 87 3.04 30.56 5.35
C PRO A 87 4.10 30.94 4.32
N GLU A 88 3.79 31.91 3.45
CA GLU A 88 4.79 32.50 2.57
C GLU A 88 6.00 33.00 3.39
N GLY A 89 7.21 32.62 2.95
CA GLY A 89 8.45 33.00 3.62
C GLY A 89 8.89 32.05 4.75
N THR A 90 8.16 30.95 5.00
CA THR A 90 8.67 29.87 5.86
C THR A 90 9.97 29.33 5.25
N PRO A 91 11.10 29.35 5.99
CA PRO A 91 12.36 28.88 5.43
C PRO A 91 12.24 27.40 5.08
N SER A 92 12.63 27.05 3.86
CA SER A 92 12.65 25.66 3.36
C SER A 92 13.74 24.80 4.04
N GLU A 93 14.53 25.42 4.89
CA GLU A 93 15.63 24.83 5.64
C GLU A 93 15.50 25.20 7.11
N ILE A 94 15.83 24.25 7.98
CA ILE A 94 15.89 24.51 9.42
C ILE A 94 17.18 25.30 9.68
N GLN A 95 17.07 26.62 9.80
CA GLN A 95 18.22 27.53 9.87
C GLN A 95 19.19 27.26 11.03
N ASN A 96 18.73 26.60 12.10
CA ASN A 96 19.52 26.34 13.32
C ASN A 96 19.74 24.84 13.60
N GLY A 97 19.47 23.95 12.63
CA GLY A 97 19.48 22.50 12.85
C GLY A 97 18.26 21.99 13.63
N ILE A 98 18.10 20.67 13.71
CA ILE A 98 16.96 20.04 14.39
C ILE A 98 17.08 20.34 15.89
N ASP A 99 16.20 21.20 16.42
CA ASP A 99 15.92 21.22 17.84
C ASP A 99 15.17 19.93 18.14
N THR A 100 15.90 18.87 18.49
CA THR A 100 15.30 17.60 18.88
C THR A 100 14.62 17.87 20.21
N ASN A 101 13.36 18.30 20.17
CA ASN A 101 12.43 18.01 21.23
C ASN A 101 12.46 16.49 21.36
N ASN A 102 13.27 16.00 22.31
CA ASN A 102 13.31 14.61 22.73
C ASN A 102 11.94 14.32 23.33
N LEU A 103 10.94 14.09 22.47
CA LEU A 103 9.76 13.34 22.88
C LEU A 103 10.32 12.02 23.43
N GLN A 104 10.17 11.83 24.73
CA GLN A 104 10.64 10.61 25.36
C GLN A 104 9.93 9.47 24.65
N ILE A 105 10.71 8.47 24.21
CA ILE A 105 10.23 7.30 23.47
C ILE A 105 8.98 6.69 24.12
N ASP A 106 8.95 6.75 25.45
CA ASP A 106 7.92 6.26 26.34
C ASP A 106 6.54 6.86 26.05
N GLU A 107 6.41 8.16 25.74
CA GLU A 107 5.11 8.80 25.46
C GLU A 107 4.49 8.37 24.12
N ILE A 108 5.33 8.10 23.10
CA ILE A 108 4.87 7.59 21.80
C ILE A 108 4.35 6.15 21.96
N VAL A 109 5.03 5.34 22.76
CA VAL A 109 4.65 3.96 23.07
C VAL A 109 3.38 3.92 23.91
N ASP A 110 3.28 4.73 24.96
CA ASP A 110 2.10 4.78 25.83
C ASP A 110 0.84 5.29 25.09
N SER A 111 1.01 6.19 24.11
CA SER A 111 -0.11 6.68 23.28
C SER A 111 -0.66 5.65 22.26
N SER A 112 -0.01 4.48 22.15
CA SER A 112 -0.35 3.44 21.17
C SER A 112 -1.23 2.30 21.73
N GLU A 113 -1.64 2.36 23.01
CA GLU A 113 -2.52 1.38 23.69
C GLU A 113 -4.02 1.49 23.30
N GLY A 114 -4.32 1.59 22.00
CA GLY A 114 -5.69 1.48 21.47
C GLY A 114 -6.12 0.00 21.29
N PRO A 115 -7.44 -0.31 21.28
CA PRO A 115 -7.95 -1.68 21.19
C PRO A 115 -7.78 -2.35 19.81
N PHE A 116 -7.24 -1.64 18.83
CA PHE A 116 -6.90 -2.20 17.53
C PHE A 116 -5.43 -2.59 17.52
N LEU A 117 -5.16 -3.83 17.09
CA LEU A 117 -3.85 -4.35 16.67
C LEU A 117 -3.01 -3.20 16.11
N ALA A 118 -1.79 -3.02 16.66
CA ALA A 118 -0.85 -1.92 16.42
C ALA A 118 -1.17 -1.05 15.20
N LYS A 119 -1.28 0.26 15.41
CA LYS A 119 -1.48 1.35 14.41
C LYS A 119 -0.59 1.30 13.14
N ASP A 120 0.28 0.30 13.03
CA ASP A 120 1.12 -0.05 11.89
C ASP A 120 0.58 -1.28 11.10
N MET A 121 -0.68 -1.68 11.24
CA MET A 121 -1.32 -2.61 10.27
C MET A 121 -1.42 -2.01 8.86
N GLU A 122 -1.26 -0.69 8.73
CA GLU A 122 -1.01 0.01 7.47
C GLU A 122 0.47 -0.08 7.02
N GLY A 123 1.35 -0.84 7.69
CA GLY A 123 2.66 -1.32 7.20
C GLY A 123 3.70 -0.31 6.69
N GLY A 124 3.39 0.98 6.63
CA GLY A 124 4.22 2.02 6.03
C GLY A 124 5.19 2.62 7.02
N GLY A 125 6.48 2.65 6.68
CA GLY A 125 7.39 3.55 7.39
C GLY A 125 7.04 5.00 7.12
N ARG A 126 7.39 5.87 8.06
CA ARG A 126 6.92 7.26 8.12
C ARG A 126 7.57 8.22 7.10
N GLY A 127 8.23 7.68 6.07
CA GLY A 127 8.91 8.49 5.08
C GLY A 127 9.96 7.71 4.30
N SER A 128 10.70 8.41 3.46
CA SER A 128 11.90 7.93 2.79
C SER A 128 12.70 9.15 2.37
N ASN A 129 14.01 8.97 2.14
CA ASN A 129 14.84 10.01 1.55
C ASN A 129 15.13 9.67 0.09
N ALA A 130 15.08 10.68 -0.77
CA ALA A 130 15.54 10.57 -2.15
C ALA A 130 16.14 11.88 -2.63
N TRP A 131 17.32 11.83 -3.24
CA TRP A 131 17.94 12.99 -3.89
C TRP A 131 18.80 12.57 -5.08
N VAL A 132 18.96 13.50 -6.02
CA VAL A 132 19.76 13.32 -7.23
C VAL A 132 20.75 14.48 -7.36
N ILE A 133 22.01 14.16 -7.60
CA ILE A 133 23.04 15.12 -8.01
C ILE A 133 23.19 15.06 -9.52
N ALA A 134 23.04 16.20 -10.18
CA ALA A 134 23.32 16.36 -11.60
C ALA A 134 24.81 16.17 -11.91
N SER A 135 25.15 15.72 -13.11
CA SER A 135 26.53 15.46 -13.56
C SER A 135 27.48 16.64 -13.32
N GLU A 136 27.01 17.86 -13.53
CA GLU A 136 27.80 19.10 -13.41
C GLU A 136 28.17 19.43 -11.96
N LYS A 137 27.50 18.79 -11.00
CA LYS A 137 27.70 18.95 -9.55
C LYS A 137 28.43 17.75 -8.92
N SER A 138 28.90 16.80 -9.72
CA SER A 138 29.56 15.56 -9.29
C SER A 138 31.01 15.54 -9.77
N GLU A 139 31.97 15.20 -8.89
CA GLU A 139 33.40 15.08 -9.28
C GLU A 139 33.66 13.98 -10.32
N THR A 140 32.74 13.01 -10.43
CA THR A 140 32.82 11.92 -11.41
C THR A 140 32.32 12.34 -12.80
N GLY A 141 31.68 13.51 -12.93
CA GLY A 141 30.97 13.91 -14.14
C GLY A 141 29.73 13.07 -14.48
N ARG A 142 29.30 12.17 -13.57
CA ARG A 142 28.10 11.33 -13.72
C ARG A 142 27.05 11.70 -12.68
N PRO A 143 25.75 11.56 -13.01
CA PRO A 143 24.69 11.75 -12.03
C PRO A 143 24.79 10.73 -10.89
N ILE A 144 24.38 11.13 -9.69
CA ILE A 144 24.33 10.27 -8.50
C ILE A 144 22.90 10.26 -7.98
N LEU A 145 22.31 9.08 -7.85
CA LEU A 145 21.05 8.87 -7.17
C LEU A 145 21.31 8.31 -5.77
N CYS A 146 20.64 8.88 -4.77
CA CYS A 146 20.55 8.31 -3.43
C CYS A 146 19.07 8.11 -3.08
N ASN A 147 18.67 6.87 -2.80
CA ASN A 147 17.34 6.54 -2.34
C ASN A 147 17.43 5.61 -1.13
N ASP A 148 16.83 6.04 -0.03
CA ASP A 148 16.91 5.43 1.29
C ASP A 148 15.48 5.28 1.82
N THR A 149 14.91 4.09 1.62
CA THR A 149 13.51 3.80 1.94
C THR A 149 13.35 3.38 3.39
N HIS A 150 12.41 4.01 4.11
CA HIS A 150 12.14 3.68 5.51
C HIS A 150 10.82 2.93 5.59
N LEU A 151 10.88 1.66 6.00
CA LEU A 151 9.73 0.83 6.34
C LEU A 151 9.96 0.22 7.73
N VAL A 152 8.88 -0.24 8.37
CA VAL A 152 8.97 -0.92 9.66
C VAL A 152 9.87 -2.15 9.54
N LEU A 153 10.76 -2.35 10.52
CA LEU A 153 11.63 -3.52 10.56
C LEU A 153 10.80 -4.76 10.92
N THR A 154 10.74 -5.71 9.99
CA THR A 154 10.02 -6.98 10.15
C THR A 154 10.95 -8.17 9.99
N MET A 155 10.49 -9.35 10.43
CA MET A 155 11.13 -10.63 10.14
C MET A 155 10.08 -11.59 9.53
N PRO A 156 10.22 -11.98 8.25
CA PRO A 156 11.29 -11.61 7.32
C PRO A 156 11.26 -10.12 6.94
N GLY A 157 12.42 -9.58 6.57
CA GLY A 157 12.53 -8.21 6.08
C GLY A 157 11.83 -8.03 4.75
N ILE A 158 11.22 -6.87 4.53
CA ILE A 158 10.42 -6.61 3.33
C ILE A 158 11.26 -6.40 2.06
N TRP A 159 12.46 -5.81 2.18
CA TRP A 159 13.34 -5.56 1.05
C TRP A 159 14.18 -6.78 0.70
N TYR A 160 14.08 -7.22 -0.55
CA TYR A 160 14.85 -8.30 -1.13
C TYR A 160 15.74 -7.75 -2.26
N MET A 161 17.06 -7.89 -2.11
CA MET A 161 18.02 -7.46 -3.13
C MET A 161 18.20 -8.57 -4.17
N ASN A 162 18.19 -8.20 -5.46
CA ASN A 162 18.42 -9.11 -6.57
C ASN A 162 19.11 -8.43 -7.77
N HIS A 163 19.80 -9.25 -8.56
CA HIS A 163 20.32 -8.90 -9.88
C HIS A 163 19.65 -9.79 -10.92
N LEU A 164 18.95 -9.17 -11.86
CA LEU A 164 18.33 -9.87 -12.98
C LEU A 164 19.21 -9.68 -14.21
N ASN A 165 19.68 -10.79 -14.77
CA ASN A 165 20.46 -10.82 -16.01
C ASN A 165 19.85 -11.84 -16.97
N SER A 166 19.48 -11.38 -18.16
CA SER A 166 18.97 -12.22 -19.23
C SER A 166 19.56 -11.80 -20.57
N LYS A 167 19.67 -12.76 -21.49
CA LYS A 167 20.06 -12.49 -22.88
C LYS A 167 19.03 -11.63 -23.63
N GLY A 168 17.82 -11.49 -23.09
CA GLY A 168 16.69 -10.82 -23.72
C GLY A 168 16.51 -9.36 -23.35
N GLY A 169 17.40 -8.77 -22.53
CA GLY A 169 17.39 -7.33 -22.25
C GLY A 169 17.40 -6.94 -20.76
N TYR A 170 17.28 -7.90 -19.83
CA TYR A 170 17.45 -7.58 -18.41
C TYR A 170 18.94 -7.57 -18.05
N ASN A 171 19.44 -6.44 -17.56
CA ASN A 171 20.68 -6.37 -16.77
C ASN A 171 20.54 -5.26 -15.72
N CYS A 172 19.84 -5.57 -14.63
CA CYS A 172 19.49 -4.58 -13.61
C CYS A 172 19.70 -5.12 -12.20
N THR A 173 20.19 -4.28 -11.30
CA THR A 173 20.45 -4.62 -9.90
C THR A 173 19.72 -3.65 -8.99
N GLY A 174 19.11 -4.17 -7.93
CA GLY A 174 18.37 -3.34 -7.00
C GLY A 174 17.60 -4.16 -5.99
N PHE A 175 16.46 -3.62 -5.58
CA PHE A 175 15.59 -4.22 -4.59
C PHE A 175 14.17 -4.37 -5.13
N THR A 176 13.53 -5.43 -4.69
CA THR A 176 12.09 -5.67 -4.80
C THR A 176 11.57 -6.10 -3.43
N ILE A 177 10.30 -6.47 -3.36
CA ILE A 177 9.72 -7.14 -2.21
C ILE A 177 9.42 -8.61 -2.57
N PRO A 178 9.53 -9.56 -1.64
CA PRO A 178 9.11 -10.93 -1.86
C PRO A 178 7.67 -10.99 -2.40
N GLY A 179 7.45 -11.79 -3.44
CA GLY A 179 6.15 -11.91 -4.11
C GLY A 179 5.96 -11.00 -5.32
N LEU A 180 6.87 -10.05 -5.58
CA LEU A 180 6.84 -9.23 -6.81
C LEU A 180 8.06 -9.52 -7.73
N PRO A 181 7.84 -9.81 -9.02
CA PRO A 181 8.91 -9.92 -10.01
C PRO A 181 9.51 -8.56 -10.38
N GLY A 182 10.74 -8.58 -10.88
CA GLY A 182 11.45 -7.36 -11.29
C GLY A 182 12.14 -6.65 -10.12
N LEU A 183 12.38 -5.36 -10.30
CA LEU A 183 12.97 -4.43 -9.33
C LEU A 183 12.05 -3.21 -9.16
N LEU A 184 11.79 -2.81 -7.92
CA LEU A 184 11.03 -1.60 -7.60
C LEU A 184 11.93 -0.36 -7.55
N LEU A 185 13.17 -0.53 -7.07
CA LEU A 185 14.19 0.51 -7.00
C LEU A 185 15.56 -0.08 -7.31
N GLY A 186 16.44 0.67 -7.97
CA GLY A 186 17.72 0.15 -8.42
C GLY A 186 18.27 0.90 -9.61
N HIS A 187 19.06 0.21 -10.41
CA HIS A 187 19.62 0.73 -11.64
C HIS A 187 19.84 -0.37 -12.67
N ASN A 188 19.94 0.03 -13.94
CA ASN A 188 20.45 -0.80 -15.02
C ASN A 188 21.73 -0.15 -15.59
N GLU A 189 22.09 -0.48 -16.83
CA GLU A 189 23.29 0.07 -17.49
C GLU A 189 23.13 1.56 -17.87
N HIS A 190 21.90 2.05 -17.97
CA HIS A 190 21.54 3.35 -18.54
C HIS A 190 20.99 4.34 -17.52
N ILE A 191 20.11 3.89 -16.63
CA ILE A 191 19.39 4.73 -15.66
C ILE A 191 19.44 4.15 -14.25
N ALA A 192 19.19 5.01 -13.27
CA ALA A 192 18.91 4.64 -11.88
C ALA A 192 17.59 5.27 -11.44
N TRP A 193 16.81 4.56 -10.63
CA TRP A 193 15.53 5.03 -10.11
C TRP A 193 15.33 4.61 -8.66
N GLY A 194 14.55 5.42 -7.96
CA GLY A 194 14.18 5.21 -6.57
C GLY A 194 12.73 5.61 -6.34
N ILE A 195 12.19 5.21 -5.21
CA ILE A 195 10.82 5.51 -4.81
C ILE A 195 10.79 6.11 -3.41
N THR A 196 9.88 7.05 -3.21
CA THR A 196 9.57 7.66 -1.91
C THR A 196 8.06 7.83 -1.80
N LEU A 197 7.55 7.92 -0.57
CA LEU A 197 6.14 8.25 -0.34
C LEU A 197 5.87 9.68 -0.82
N ALA A 198 4.97 9.81 -1.79
CA ALA A 198 4.53 11.09 -2.32
C ALA A 198 3.41 11.74 -1.48
N TYR A 199 2.81 10.97 -0.55
CA TYR A 199 1.60 11.37 0.19
C TYR A 199 0.47 11.88 -0.70
N THR A 200 0.40 11.36 -1.94
CA THR A 200 -0.68 11.66 -2.86
C THR A 200 -1.97 11.12 -2.31
N ASP A 201 -3.01 11.97 -2.29
CA ASP A 201 -4.35 11.53 -1.97
C ASP A 201 -4.90 10.64 -3.10
N VAL A 202 -5.13 9.37 -2.78
CA VAL A 202 -5.58 8.33 -3.72
C VAL A 202 -6.80 7.58 -3.20
N GLU A 203 -7.41 8.07 -2.11
CA GLU A 203 -8.52 7.41 -1.42
C GLU A 203 -9.54 8.42 -0.89
N ASP A 204 -10.79 8.25 -1.32
CA ASP A 204 -11.90 9.07 -0.86
C ASP A 204 -12.89 8.22 -0.05
N ILE A 205 -13.60 8.91 0.85
CA ILE A 205 -14.72 8.34 1.60
C ILE A 205 -16.03 9.00 1.15
N PHE A 206 -17.04 8.18 0.90
CA PHE A 206 -18.39 8.64 0.61
C PHE A 206 -19.36 8.20 1.69
N VAL A 207 -20.20 9.13 2.15
CA VAL A 207 -21.37 8.82 2.98
C VAL A 207 -22.56 8.58 2.05
N GLU A 208 -22.92 7.32 1.88
CA GLU A 208 -24.00 6.90 1.00
C GLU A 208 -25.37 7.13 1.65
N LYS A 209 -26.34 7.54 0.84
CA LYS A 209 -27.73 7.71 1.29
C LYS A 209 -28.48 6.39 1.16
N GLN A 210 -28.50 5.60 2.22
CA GLN A 210 -29.27 4.36 2.26
C GLN A 210 -30.79 4.63 2.24
N ASP A 211 -31.55 3.79 1.52
CA ASP A 211 -33.01 3.85 1.57
C ASP A 211 -33.52 3.41 2.95
N VAL A 212 -34.27 4.28 3.62
CA VAL A 212 -34.90 3.95 4.91
C VAL A 212 -36.00 2.88 4.79
N LYS A 213 -36.56 2.68 3.59
CA LYS A 213 -37.61 1.68 3.32
C LYS A 213 -37.04 0.35 2.82
N ASP A 214 -35.86 0.38 2.20
CA ASP A 214 -35.23 -0.78 1.57
C ASP A 214 -33.70 -0.75 1.79
N PRO A 215 -33.20 -1.29 2.90
CA PRO A 215 -31.78 -1.26 3.26
C PRO A 215 -30.83 -1.92 2.23
N GLU A 216 -31.35 -2.61 1.21
CA GLU A 216 -30.58 -3.16 0.08
C GLU A 216 -30.30 -2.11 -1.02
N LYS A 217 -30.77 -0.87 -0.84
CA LYS A 217 -30.61 0.22 -1.81
C LYS A 217 -29.94 1.45 -1.22
N TYR A 218 -29.32 2.20 -2.12
CA TYR A 218 -28.78 3.54 -1.88
C TYR A 218 -29.19 4.49 -3.00
N GLU A 219 -29.28 5.78 -2.70
CA GLU A 219 -29.52 6.83 -3.70
C GLU A 219 -28.19 7.27 -4.34
N TYR A 220 -28.13 7.28 -5.66
CA TYR A 220 -27.04 7.86 -6.44
C TYR A 220 -27.60 8.78 -7.53
N LEU A 221 -27.24 10.06 -7.48
CA LEU A 221 -27.73 11.10 -8.41
C LEU A 221 -29.28 11.13 -8.54
N GLY A 222 -29.99 10.91 -7.43
CA GLY A 222 -31.45 10.89 -7.39
C GLY A 222 -32.11 9.57 -7.81
N GLU A 223 -31.32 8.56 -8.19
CA GLU A 223 -31.82 7.22 -8.55
C GLU A 223 -31.49 6.21 -7.44
N MET A 224 -32.46 5.34 -7.11
CA MET A 224 -32.23 4.24 -6.18
C MET A 224 -31.52 3.08 -6.88
N LYS A 225 -30.30 2.76 -6.45
CA LYS A 225 -29.49 1.63 -6.91
C LYS A 225 -29.43 0.55 -5.84
N LYS A 226 -29.32 -0.71 -6.27
CA LYS A 226 -29.02 -1.82 -5.35
C LYS A 226 -27.51 -1.88 -5.09
N TYR A 227 -27.13 -2.34 -3.90
CA TYR A 227 -25.74 -2.72 -3.66
C TYR A 227 -25.37 -3.94 -4.52
N ASP A 228 -24.14 -3.97 -5.02
CA ASP A 228 -23.54 -5.21 -5.49
C ASP A 228 -23.08 -6.00 -4.26
N GLU A 229 -23.48 -7.26 -4.16
CA GLU A 229 -23.13 -8.12 -3.02
C GLU A 229 -22.18 -9.23 -3.44
N ILE A 230 -21.11 -9.41 -2.67
CA ILE A 230 -20.16 -10.50 -2.78
C ILE A 230 -20.16 -11.24 -1.44
N LYS A 231 -20.39 -12.55 -1.47
CA LYS A 231 -20.24 -13.40 -0.30
C LYS A 231 -18.84 -14.00 -0.32
N GLU A 232 -18.00 -13.57 0.60
CA GLU A 232 -16.67 -14.11 0.80
C GLU A 232 -16.72 -15.15 1.93
N ILE A 233 -16.12 -16.31 1.70
CA ILE A 233 -16.09 -17.39 2.69
C ILE A 233 -14.68 -17.44 3.26
N ILE A 234 -14.55 -17.10 4.54
CA ILE A 234 -13.30 -17.14 5.28
C ILE A 234 -13.31 -18.40 6.14
N THR A 235 -12.49 -19.38 5.76
CA THR A 235 -12.33 -20.61 6.53
C THR A 235 -11.51 -20.35 7.79
N VAL A 236 -12.11 -20.61 8.95
CA VAL A 236 -11.50 -20.38 10.27
C VAL A 236 -11.07 -21.73 10.86
N LYS A 237 -9.80 -21.83 11.25
CA LYS A 237 -9.23 -23.08 11.78
C LYS A 237 -9.95 -23.52 13.05
N GLY A 238 -10.65 -24.65 12.97
CA GLY A 238 -11.36 -25.25 14.11
C GLY A 238 -12.74 -24.65 14.40
N GLU A 239 -13.21 -23.73 13.57
CA GLU A 239 -14.51 -23.10 13.70
C GLU A 239 -15.34 -23.27 12.42
N VAL A 240 -16.57 -22.78 12.46
CA VAL A 240 -17.41 -22.69 11.25
C VAL A 240 -16.87 -21.59 10.34
N ASP A 241 -17.02 -21.78 9.03
CA ASP A 241 -16.66 -20.75 8.06
C ASP A 241 -17.39 -19.43 8.38
N HIS A 242 -16.63 -18.33 8.39
CA HIS A 242 -17.19 -16.99 8.48
C HIS A 242 -17.61 -16.55 7.07
N VAL A 243 -18.88 -16.21 6.90
CA VAL A 243 -19.40 -15.70 5.63
C VAL A 243 -19.51 -14.19 5.72
N GLU A 244 -18.56 -13.49 5.11
CA GLU A 244 -18.54 -12.04 5.03
C GLU A 244 -19.37 -11.60 3.82
N THR A 245 -20.34 -10.70 4.03
CA THR A 245 -21.14 -10.14 2.94
C THR A 245 -20.62 -8.73 2.62
N ILE A 246 -19.80 -8.65 1.58
CA ILE A 246 -19.24 -7.40 1.09
C ILE A 246 -20.27 -6.73 0.20
N ARG A 247 -20.71 -5.53 0.60
CA ARG A 247 -21.57 -4.67 -0.22
C ARG A 247 -20.75 -3.60 -0.91
N LYS A 248 -21.07 -3.31 -2.17
CA LYS A 248 -20.40 -2.29 -2.96
C LYS A 248 -21.40 -1.33 -3.58
N THR A 249 -21.03 -0.06 -3.59
CA THR A 249 -21.67 0.98 -4.40
C THR A 249 -20.84 1.24 -5.65
N ILE A 250 -21.26 2.22 -6.44
CA ILE A 250 -20.49 2.74 -7.57
C ILE A 250 -19.15 3.35 -7.15
N HIS A 251 -19.03 3.84 -5.91
CA HIS A 251 -17.79 4.42 -5.38
C HIS A 251 -16.81 3.35 -4.87
N GLY A 252 -17.32 2.29 -4.25
CA GLY A 252 -16.50 1.18 -3.77
C GLY A 252 -17.18 0.34 -2.68
N PRO A 253 -16.42 -0.53 -1.99
CA PRO A 253 -16.96 -1.34 -0.90
C PRO A 253 -17.39 -0.48 0.29
N LEU A 254 -18.43 -0.94 0.99
CA LEU A 254 -18.82 -0.41 2.29
C LEU A 254 -17.76 -0.75 3.33
N ILE A 255 -17.39 0.24 4.14
CA ILE A 255 -16.46 0.11 5.26
C ILE A 255 -17.09 0.48 6.61
N GLY A 256 -18.34 0.97 6.62
CA GLY A 256 -19.02 1.41 7.86
C GLY A 256 -19.09 0.32 8.95
N SER A 257 -19.36 -0.93 8.60
CA SER A 257 -19.48 -2.05 9.56
C SER A 257 -18.16 -2.46 10.21
N VAL A 258 -17.01 -2.09 9.63
CA VAL A 258 -15.67 -2.41 10.15
C VAL A 258 -14.98 -1.19 10.78
N THR A 259 -15.67 -0.04 10.82
CA THR A 259 -15.20 1.19 11.46
C THR A 259 -16.10 1.55 12.65
N GLU A 260 -15.66 2.44 13.53
CA GLU A 260 -16.49 2.93 14.65
C GLU A 260 -17.70 3.76 14.17
N TYR A 261 -17.76 4.12 12.88
CA TYR A 261 -18.82 4.90 12.23
C TYR A 261 -20.01 4.07 11.73
N SER A 262 -20.24 2.89 12.31
CA SER A 262 -21.26 1.91 11.88
C SER A 262 -22.71 2.44 11.75
N SER A 263 -23.02 3.63 12.28
CA SER A 263 -24.33 4.28 12.13
C SER A 263 -24.55 4.91 10.75
N GLN A 264 -23.50 5.08 9.95
CA GLN A 264 -23.57 5.62 8.59
C GLN A 264 -23.16 4.55 7.56
N THR A 265 -23.76 4.64 6.37
CA THR A 265 -23.32 3.81 5.24
C THR A 265 -22.12 4.50 4.59
N ILE A 266 -20.92 4.06 4.93
CA ILE A 266 -19.68 4.65 4.45
C ILE A 266 -19.03 3.73 3.42
N THR A 267 -18.57 4.28 2.30
CA THR A 267 -17.84 3.55 1.26
C THR A 267 -16.46 4.11 1.00
N LEU A 268 -15.54 3.22 0.63
CA LEU A 268 -14.15 3.55 0.29
C LEU A 268 -13.95 3.54 -1.22
N CYS A 269 -13.60 4.68 -1.80
CA CYS A 269 -13.10 4.77 -3.16
C CYS A 269 -11.56 4.79 -3.12
N SER A 270 -10.91 3.68 -3.43
CA SER A 270 -9.44 3.57 -3.40
C SER A 270 -8.86 3.19 -4.75
N LYS A 271 -7.75 3.83 -5.14
CA LYS A 271 -7.01 3.44 -6.36
C LYS A 271 -6.45 2.01 -6.29
N SER A 272 -6.20 1.48 -5.10
CA SER A 272 -5.76 0.08 -4.92
C SER A 272 -6.83 -0.94 -5.38
N LEU A 273 -8.11 -0.56 -5.32
CA LEU A 273 -9.24 -1.40 -5.67
C LEU A 273 -9.62 -1.30 -7.15
N GLN A 274 -9.12 -0.28 -7.86
CA GLN A 274 -9.39 -0.03 -9.26
C GLN A 274 -8.40 -0.77 -10.19
N PRO A 275 -8.77 -1.06 -11.45
CA PRO A 275 -7.81 -1.53 -12.45
C PRO A 275 -6.66 -0.52 -12.61
N ASN A 276 -5.41 -1.01 -12.57
CA ASN A 276 -4.21 -0.19 -12.73
C ASN A 276 -3.14 -0.92 -13.56
N THR A 277 -2.10 -0.17 -13.96
CA THR A 277 -0.97 -0.64 -14.79
C THR A 277 0.36 -0.60 -14.05
N ILE A 278 0.33 -0.57 -12.71
CA ILE A 278 1.52 -0.33 -11.86
C ILE A 278 2.63 -1.33 -12.16
N MET A 279 2.32 -2.62 -12.23
CA MET A 279 3.31 -3.68 -12.53
C MET A 279 4.00 -3.48 -13.88
N GLY A 280 3.26 -3.02 -14.89
CA GLY A 280 3.82 -2.79 -16.22
C GLY A 280 4.87 -1.69 -16.21
N GLY A 281 4.60 -0.58 -15.50
CA GLY A 281 5.58 0.50 -15.35
C GLY A 281 6.88 0.06 -14.69
N PHE A 282 6.81 -0.88 -13.72
CA PHE A 282 8.00 -1.46 -13.12
C PHE A 282 8.79 -2.36 -14.07
N PHE A 283 8.12 -3.17 -14.90
CA PHE A 283 8.82 -3.96 -15.90
C PHE A 283 9.48 -3.11 -16.99
N ASP A 284 8.82 -2.02 -17.36
CA ASP A 284 9.31 -1.12 -18.40
C ASP A 284 10.54 -0.34 -17.91
N ILE A 285 10.52 0.21 -16.68
CA ILE A 285 11.66 0.95 -16.13
C ILE A 285 12.90 0.05 -15.91
N ASN A 286 12.71 -1.24 -15.61
CA ASN A 286 13.82 -2.18 -15.47
C ASN A 286 14.61 -2.37 -16.77
N GLN A 287 13.97 -2.14 -17.92
CA GLN A 287 14.53 -2.31 -19.26
C GLN A 287 14.73 -0.99 -20.01
N ALA A 288 14.59 0.16 -19.33
CA ALA A 288 14.71 1.46 -19.96
C ALA A 288 16.15 1.79 -20.38
N GLU A 289 16.29 2.47 -21.52
CA GLU A 289 17.54 2.94 -22.13
C GLU A 289 17.69 4.47 -22.07
#